data_AF-A0A937B915-F1
#
_entry.id   AF-A0A937B915-F1
#
_cell.length_a   1.000
_cell.length_b   1.000
_cell.length_c   1.000
_cell.angle_alpha   90.00
_cell.angle_beta   90.00
_cell.angle_gamma   90.00
#
_symmetry.space_group_name_H-M   'P 1'
#
loop_
_entity.id
_entity.type
_entity.pdbx_description
1 polymer ?
#
loop_
_entity_poly.entity_id
_entity_poly.type
_entity_poly.pdbx_seq_one_letter_code
_entity_poly.pdbx_strand_id
1 'polypeptide(L)'
;MKLKFLSLLSICAILAFASCKNEPKASTTDQNATAPAAAPANTANPVATPPNFTPTTAPTPEPAQNAKGVWHFTCPKGCAGGSGAAGPCGKCGEQLTHNTAYHQ
;
A
#
# COMPACT_ATOMS: atom_id res chain seq x y z
N MET A 1 29.52 39.26 23.10
CA MET A 1 28.28 39.70 22.43
C MET A 1 28.21 39.09 21.02
N LYS A 2 27.66 37.89 20.88
CA LYS A 2 27.59 37.16 19.60
C LYS A 2 26.39 36.19 19.54
N LEU A 3 25.34 36.50 20.31
CA LEU A 3 24.15 35.65 20.45
C LEU A 3 22.84 36.36 20.08
N LYS A 4 22.92 37.59 19.55
CA LYS A 4 21.73 38.38 19.14
C LYS A 4 21.56 38.48 17.61
N PHE A 5 22.60 38.14 16.83
CA PHE A 5 22.52 38.16 15.36
C PHE A 5 22.00 36.85 14.76
N LEU A 6 22.06 35.72 15.47
CA LEU A 6 21.57 34.43 14.96
C LEU A 6 20.04 34.28 15.07
N SER A 7 19.40 35.02 15.99
CA SER A 7 17.93 35.03 16.12
C SER A 7 17.24 35.80 15.00
N LEU A 8 17.96 36.69 14.29
CA LEU A 8 17.38 37.54 13.24
C LEU A 8 17.36 36.87 11.85
N LEU A 9 18.13 35.79 11.65
CA LEU A 9 18.15 35.03 10.40
C LEU A 9 17.08 33.91 10.34
N SER A 10 16.41 33.63 11.45
CA SER A 10 15.38 32.57 11.54
C SER A 10 13.96 33.02 11.17
N ILE A 11 13.73 34.33 10.93
CA ILE A 11 12.37 34.88 10.71
C ILE A 11 12.03 35.02 9.20
N CYS A 12 13.00 34.95 8.29
CA CYS A 12 12.77 35.13 6.85
C CYS A 12 12.41 33.86 6.05
N ALA A 13 12.39 32.67 6.65
CA ALA A 13 12.17 31.41 5.93
C ALA A 13 10.72 30.86 6.00
N ILE A 14 9.76 31.62 6.55
CA ILE A 14 8.39 31.13 6.84
C ILE A 14 7.34 31.66 5.82
N LEU A 15 7.74 32.36 4.76
CA LEU A 15 6.82 33.02 3.81
C LEU A 15 6.68 32.35 2.43
N ALA A 16 7.08 31.08 2.26
CA ALA A 16 7.18 30.44 0.94
C ALA A 16 6.26 29.23 0.68
N PHE A 17 5.19 29.00 1.44
CA PHE A 17 4.22 27.94 1.12
C PHE A 17 2.77 28.40 1.29
N ALA A 18 2.37 29.39 0.50
CA ALA A 18 0.98 29.76 0.28
C ALA A 18 0.62 29.58 -1.20
N SER A 19 0.30 28.35 -1.62
CA SER A 19 -0.65 28.05 -2.71
C SER A 19 -0.61 26.57 -3.08
N CYS A 20 -1.67 25.84 -2.75
CA CYS A 20 -2.38 24.94 -3.66
C CYS A 20 -3.73 24.60 -3.01
N LYS A 21 -4.73 25.35 -3.45
CA LYS A 21 -6.15 25.14 -3.21
C LYS A 21 -6.57 23.93 -4.05
N ASN A 22 -6.89 22.81 -3.41
CA ASN A 22 -7.52 21.67 -4.07
C ASN A 22 -8.90 21.44 -3.42
N GLU A 23 -9.96 21.76 -4.17
CA GLU A 23 -11.33 21.44 -3.80
C GLU A 23 -11.65 20.01 -4.27
N PRO A 24 -12.23 19.14 -3.43
CA PRO A 24 -12.66 17.82 -3.86
C PRO A 24 -13.98 17.95 -4.64
N LYS A 25 -13.91 17.80 -5.97
CA LYS A 25 -15.10 17.52 -6.80
C LYS A 25 -15.59 16.12 -6.47
N ALA A 26 -16.64 16.04 -5.67
CA ALA A 26 -17.42 14.83 -5.50
C ALA A 26 -17.87 14.33 -6.88
N SER A 27 -17.47 13.13 -7.24
CA SER A 27 -17.98 12.39 -8.38
C SER A 27 -18.57 11.10 -7.84
N THR A 28 -19.84 11.19 -7.44
CA THR A 28 -20.67 10.01 -7.24
C THR A 28 -20.90 9.37 -8.60
N THR A 29 -20.35 8.17 -8.80
CA THR A 29 -20.68 7.31 -9.93
C THR A 29 -21.99 6.59 -9.60
N ASP A 30 -23.06 6.99 -10.27
CA ASP A 30 -24.31 6.25 -10.31
C ASP A 30 -24.08 4.92 -11.05
N GLN A 31 -24.24 3.79 -10.35
CA GLN A 31 -24.38 2.48 -11.01
C GLN A 31 -25.86 2.17 -11.20
N ASN A 32 -26.34 2.55 -12.38
CA ASN A 32 -27.64 2.17 -12.91
C ASN A 32 -27.64 0.65 -13.23
N ALA A 33 -28.42 -0.11 -12.47
CA ALA A 33 -28.68 -1.51 -12.71
C ALA A 33 -29.65 -1.68 -13.90
N THR A 34 -29.18 -2.30 -14.97
CA THR A 34 -30.04 -2.80 -16.06
C THR A 34 -29.92 -4.31 -16.14
N ALA A 35 -31.08 -4.97 -16.12
CA ALA A 35 -31.27 -6.41 -16.16
C ALA A 35 -30.82 -7.06 -17.49
N PRO A 36 -30.62 -8.39 -17.53
CA PRO A 36 -29.92 -9.09 -18.61
C PRO A 36 -30.72 -9.18 -19.92
N ALA A 37 -30.10 -8.79 -21.04
CA ALA A 37 -30.56 -9.16 -22.37
C ALA A 37 -30.15 -10.61 -22.68
N ALA A 38 -31.13 -11.44 -23.08
CA ALA A 38 -30.93 -12.82 -23.47
C ALA A 38 -30.09 -12.92 -24.77
N ALA A 39 -29.03 -13.73 -24.74
CA ALA A 39 -28.21 -14.06 -25.90
C ALA A 39 -28.78 -15.31 -26.64
N PRO A 40 -28.68 -15.39 -27.98
CA PRO A 40 -29.09 -16.55 -28.76
C PRO A 40 -28.11 -17.72 -28.59
N ALA A 41 -28.64 -18.94 -28.69
CA ALA A 41 -27.92 -20.20 -28.50
C ALA A 41 -26.83 -20.42 -29.57
N ASN A 42 -25.60 -20.68 -29.10
CA ASN A 42 -24.44 -20.99 -29.95
C ASN A 42 -24.33 -22.51 -30.16
N THR A 43 -24.17 -22.89 -31.42
CA THR A 43 -23.86 -24.23 -31.94
C THR A 43 -22.66 -24.86 -31.24
N ALA A 44 -22.81 -26.11 -30.78
CA ALA A 44 -21.77 -26.87 -30.09
C ALA A 44 -20.64 -27.30 -31.05
N ASN A 45 -19.46 -26.72 -30.88
CA ASN A 45 -18.20 -27.23 -31.42
C ASN A 45 -17.56 -28.14 -30.34
N PRO A 46 -16.92 -29.29 -30.68
CA PRO A 46 -16.37 -30.17 -29.66
C PRO A 46 -15.19 -29.50 -28.95
N VAL A 47 -15.39 -29.14 -27.68
CA VAL A 47 -14.37 -28.63 -26.78
C VAL A 47 -13.46 -29.79 -26.38
N ALA A 48 -12.18 -29.72 -26.76
CA ALA A 48 -11.14 -30.57 -26.21
C ALA A 48 -11.03 -30.31 -24.70
N THR A 49 -11.07 -31.37 -23.90
CA THR A 49 -11.01 -31.31 -22.45
C THR A 49 -9.67 -30.72 -21.99
N PRO A 50 -9.63 -29.67 -21.14
CA PRO A 50 -8.38 -29.14 -20.63
C PRO A 50 -7.65 -30.19 -19.77
N PRO A 51 -6.31 -30.18 -19.75
CA PRO A 51 -5.54 -31.12 -18.93
C PRO A 51 -5.91 -30.95 -17.45
N ASN A 52 -6.08 -32.09 -16.78
CA ASN A 52 -6.39 -32.17 -15.37
C ASN A 52 -5.17 -31.71 -14.54
N PHE A 53 -5.18 -30.45 -14.08
CA PHE A 53 -4.19 -29.94 -13.14
C PHE A 53 -4.48 -30.51 -11.74
N THR A 54 -3.61 -31.38 -11.25
CA THR A 54 -3.60 -31.76 -9.83
C THR A 54 -3.20 -30.55 -8.98
N PRO A 55 -3.88 -30.26 -7.85
CA PRO A 55 -3.51 -29.14 -6.99
C PRO A 55 -2.09 -29.29 -6.45
N THR A 56 -1.20 -28.37 -6.84
CA THR A 56 0.13 -28.24 -6.26
C THR A 56 0.00 -27.66 -4.84
N THR A 57 0.76 -28.20 -3.89
CA THR A 57 0.85 -27.72 -2.51
C THR A 57 1.20 -26.23 -2.46
N ALA A 58 0.55 -25.49 -1.56
CA ALA A 58 0.79 -24.06 -1.37
C ALA A 58 2.27 -23.79 -1.00
N PRO A 59 2.85 -22.69 -1.49
CA PRO A 59 4.22 -22.32 -1.15
C PRO A 59 4.36 -22.05 0.35
N THR A 60 5.56 -22.31 0.87
CA THR A 60 5.90 -21.98 2.26
C THR A 60 5.82 -20.46 2.46
N PRO A 61 5.22 -19.98 3.57
CA PRO A 61 5.17 -18.55 3.87
C PRO A 61 6.57 -17.93 4.00
N GLU A 62 6.69 -16.70 3.52
CA GLU A 62 7.88 -15.86 3.69
C GLU A 62 8.14 -15.59 5.20
N PRO A 63 9.40 -15.68 5.67
CA PRO A 63 9.76 -15.28 7.03
C PRO A 63 9.44 -13.81 7.32
N ALA A 64 9.25 -13.47 8.60
CA ALA A 64 9.00 -12.08 8.98
C ALA A 64 10.27 -11.20 8.94
N GLN A 65 11.42 -11.82 9.20
CA GLN A 65 12.74 -11.20 9.11
C GLN A 65 13.62 -12.02 8.16
N ASN A 66 14.45 -11.32 7.39
CA ASN A 66 15.45 -11.98 6.56
C ASN A 66 16.64 -12.47 7.42
N ALA A 67 17.59 -13.15 6.79
CA ALA A 67 18.78 -13.68 7.47
C ALA A 67 19.66 -12.59 8.13
N LYS A 68 19.51 -11.32 7.74
CA LYS A 68 20.20 -10.16 8.33
C LYS A 68 19.41 -9.54 9.50
N GLY A 69 18.24 -10.09 9.85
CA GLY A 69 17.35 -9.56 10.89
C GLY A 69 16.52 -8.35 10.46
N VAL A 70 16.48 -8.02 9.17
CA VAL A 70 15.66 -6.92 8.65
C VAL A 70 14.21 -7.38 8.56
N TRP A 71 13.27 -6.58 9.08
CA TRP A 71 11.83 -6.85 9.01
C TRP A 71 11.25 -6.53 7.63
N HIS A 72 10.30 -7.35 7.17
CA HIS A 72 9.57 -7.13 5.90
C HIS A 72 8.66 -5.89 5.97
N PHE A 73 7.98 -5.68 7.10
CA PHE A 73 7.17 -4.50 7.36
C PHE A 73 7.62 -3.80 8.65
N THR A 74 7.79 -2.48 8.59
CA THR A 74 8.32 -1.65 9.69
C THR A 74 7.38 -0.51 10.05
N CYS A 75 7.46 -0.02 11.29
CA CYS A 75 6.63 1.09 11.74
C CYS A 75 7.19 2.44 11.27
N PRO A 76 6.41 3.28 10.56
CA PRO A 76 6.88 4.59 10.11
C PRO A 76 7.11 5.58 11.27
N LYS A 77 6.55 5.30 12.45
CA LYS A 77 6.75 6.08 13.69
C LYS A 77 8.02 5.64 14.45
N GLY A 78 8.81 4.70 13.94
CA GLY A 78 10.05 4.24 14.56
C GLY A 78 9.86 3.32 15.78
N CYS A 79 8.68 2.71 15.94
CA CYS A 79 8.47 1.69 16.96
C CYS A 79 9.38 0.48 16.71
N ALA A 80 9.99 -0.06 17.77
CA ALA A 80 10.81 -1.26 17.68
C ALA A 80 10.00 -2.48 17.20
N GLY A 81 10.61 -3.31 16.35
CA GLY A 81 9.99 -4.51 15.78
C GLY A 81 9.41 -4.29 14.38
N GLY A 82 8.55 -5.21 13.95
CA GLY A 82 7.93 -5.23 12.64
C GLY A 82 6.97 -6.40 12.46
N SER A 83 6.66 -6.73 11.22
CA SER A 83 5.81 -7.88 10.85
C SER A 83 6.28 -8.50 9.54
N GLY A 84 5.92 -9.77 9.33
CA GLY A 84 6.06 -10.44 8.02
C GLY A 84 4.93 -10.12 7.04
N ALA A 85 3.88 -9.44 7.50
CA ALA A 85 2.73 -9.06 6.72
C ALA A 85 2.31 -7.61 7.00
N ALA A 86 1.61 -7.01 6.04
CA ALA A 86 0.97 -5.71 6.20
C ALA A 86 -0.06 -5.75 7.34
N GLY A 87 -0.18 -4.65 8.08
CA GLY A 87 -1.12 -4.53 9.19
C GLY A 87 -0.77 -3.37 10.13
N PRO A 88 -1.55 -3.17 11.19
CA PRO A 88 -1.25 -2.16 12.20
C PRO A 88 -0.04 -2.55 13.06
N CYS A 89 0.73 -1.55 13.45
CA CYS A 89 1.81 -1.71 14.41
C CYS A 89 1.24 -2.07 15.78
N GLY A 90 1.69 -3.18 16.38
CA GLY A 90 1.25 -3.61 17.71
C GLY A 90 1.60 -2.65 18.86
N LYS A 91 2.39 -1.59 18.61
CA LYS A 91 2.75 -0.58 19.62
C LYS A 91 1.94 0.70 19.53
N CYS A 92 1.75 1.22 18.31
CA CYS A 92 1.15 2.54 18.12
C CYS A 92 -0.08 2.53 17.20
N GLY A 93 -0.52 1.36 16.72
CA GLY A 93 -1.68 1.19 15.85
C GLY A 93 -1.51 1.69 14.41
N GLU A 94 -0.43 2.42 14.11
CA GLU A 94 -0.14 2.94 12.77
C GLU A 94 0.09 1.83 11.76
N GLN A 95 -0.33 2.01 10.50
CA GLN A 95 -0.10 1.03 9.45
C GLN A 95 1.40 0.83 9.21
N LEU A 96 1.84 -0.43 9.21
CA LEU A 96 3.22 -0.78 8.88
C LEU A 96 3.49 -0.54 7.39
N THR A 97 4.69 -0.03 7.09
CA THR A 97 5.16 0.20 5.72
C THR A 97 6.04 -0.94 5.27
N HIS A 98 5.95 -1.29 3.98
CA HIS A 98 6.86 -2.25 3.36
C HIS A 98 8.30 -1.72 3.42
N ASN A 99 9.24 -2.59 3.82
CA ASN A 99 10.65 -2.26 3.95
C ASN A 99 11.44 -2.88 2.79
N THR A 100 11.81 -2.06 1.82
CA THR A 100 12.55 -2.53 0.63
C THR A 100 13.92 -3.13 0.95
N ALA A 101 14.54 -2.74 2.07
CA ALA A 101 15.82 -3.31 2.49
C ALA A 101 15.72 -4.81 2.89
N TYR A 102 14.51 -5.32 3.08
CA TYR A 102 14.27 -6.73 3.37
C TYR A 102 14.73 -7.66 2.22
N HIS A 103 14.63 -7.21 0.96
CA HIS A 103 14.95 -8.01 -0.23
C HIS A 103 16.39 -7.82 -0.77
N GLN A 104 17.28 -7.20 0.00
CA GLN A 104 18.66 -6.84 -0.40
C GLN A 104 19.73 -7.73 0.25
#